data_AF-A0A7J9T3W3-F1
#
_entry.id   AF-A0A7J9T3W3-F1
#
_cell.length_a   1.000
_cell.length_b   1.000
_cell.length_c   1.000
_cell.angle_alpha   90.00
_cell.angle_beta   90.00
_cell.angle_gamma   90.00
#
_symmetry.space_group_name_H-M   'P 1'
#
loop_
_entity.id
_entity.type
_entity.pdbx_description
1 polymer ?
#
loop_
_entity_poly.entity_id
_entity_poly.type
_entity_poly.pdbx_seq_one_letter_code
_entity_poly.pdbx_strand_id
1 'polypeptide(L)'
;MTKIGLVRCEMAARSCPGTACFKVIKTKTGTFEEFKSDDIDIIGMITCGGCPGRDAIRQVQEMVNRGAEVIFMCTCLIKPIPNPPKCPYAEELADAIRDKFGVRVIMGTH
;
A
#
# COMPACT_ATOMS: atom_id res chain seq x y z
N MET A 1 -17.58 0.38 -6.76
CA MET A 1 -16.85 0.94 -5.61
C MET A 1 -15.79 -0.06 -5.23
N THR A 2 -14.52 0.31 -5.32
CA THR A 2 -13.36 -0.52 -5.00
C THR A 2 -12.83 -0.15 -3.63
N LYS A 3 -12.70 -1.14 -2.74
CA LYS A 3 -12.17 -0.96 -1.40
C LYS A 3 -10.68 -1.23 -1.35
N ILE A 4 -9.89 -0.23 -0.98
CA ILE A 4 -8.43 -0.30 -1.02
C ILE A 4 -7.81 -0.17 0.37
N GLY A 5 -6.71 -0.88 0.59
CA GLY A 5 -5.81 -0.70 1.72
C GLY A 5 -4.43 -0.22 1.26
N LEU A 6 -3.74 0.54 2.09
CA LEU A 6 -2.39 1.05 1.79
C LEU A 6 -1.37 0.58 2.83
N VAL A 7 -0.22 0.10 2.35
CA VAL A 7 0.94 -0.25 3.18
C VAL A 7 2.11 0.65 2.82
N ARG A 8 2.63 1.41 3.79
CA ARG A 8 3.80 2.29 3.60
C ARG A 8 4.99 1.88 4.48
N CYS A 9 6.17 2.40 4.16
CA CYS A 9 7.36 2.25 5.00
C CYS A 9 7.18 2.96 6.35
N GLU A 10 7.56 2.28 7.44
CA GLU A 10 7.59 2.81 8.81
C GLU A 10 8.49 4.05 8.95
N MET A 11 9.70 4.02 8.35
CA MET A 11 10.61 5.17 8.39
C MET A 11 10.02 6.37 7.65
N ALA A 12 9.43 6.14 6.48
CA ALA A 12 8.80 7.21 5.71
C ALA A 12 7.60 7.80 6.44
N ALA A 13 6.84 6.99 7.19
CA ALA A 13 5.68 7.45 7.95
C ALA A 13 6.01 8.53 9.00
N ARG A 14 7.26 8.57 9.49
CA ARG A 14 7.71 9.57 10.48
C ARG A 14 7.74 11.00 9.94
N SER A 15 7.83 11.17 8.62
CA SER A 15 7.92 12.49 7.97
C SER A 15 6.97 12.67 6.79
N CYS A 16 6.43 11.59 6.22
CA CYS A 16 5.50 11.62 5.10
C CYS A 16 4.08 11.24 5.57
N PRO A 17 3.13 12.19 5.60
CA PRO A 17 1.74 11.93 5.98
C PRO A 17 0.93 11.19 4.90
N GLY A 18 1.49 10.93 3.71
CA GLY A 18 0.80 10.23 2.63
C GLY A 18 0.00 11.13 1.67
N THR A 19 0.14 12.45 1.77
CA THR A 19 -0.61 13.43 0.96
C THR A 19 -0.50 13.19 -0.55
N ALA A 20 0.68 12.82 -1.06
CA ALA A 20 0.85 12.47 -2.48
C ALA A 20 0.08 11.20 -2.86
N CYS A 21 0.06 10.18 -1.98
CA CYS A 21 -0.73 8.96 -2.20
C CYS A 21 -2.22 9.27 -2.28
N PHE A 22 -2.74 10.09 -1.36
CA PHE A 22 -4.15 10.51 -1.37
C PHE A 22 -4.49 11.40 -2.57
N LYS A 23 -3.56 12.27 -3.00
CA LYS A 23 -3.75 13.09 -4.19
C LYS A 23 -3.96 12.21 -5.42
N VAL A 24 -3.10 11.22 -5.66
CA VAL A 24 -3.21 10.35 -6.84
C VAL A 24 -4.40 9.41 -6.79
N ILE A 25 -4.85 8.99 -5.60
CA ILE A 25 -6.13 8.30 -5.43
C ILE A 25 -7.28 9.20 -5.88
N LYS A 26 -7.32 10.44 -5.37
CA LYS A 26 -8.40 11.40 -5.68
C LYS A 26 -8.42 11.77 -7.16
N THR A 27 -7.26 11.95 -7.79
CA THR A 27 -7.16 12.31 -9.21
C THR A 27 -7.15 11.10 -10.15
N LYS A 28 -7.12 9.88 -9.62
CA LYS A 28 -7.05 8.62 -10.36
C LYS A 28 -5.93 8.61 -11.43
N THR A 29 -4.73 8.95 -10.99
CA THR A 29 -3.52 9.04 -11.82
C THR A 29 -2.48 8.00 -11.41
N GLY A 30 -1.53 7.67 -12.28
CA GLY A 30 -0.48 6.69 -11.98
C GLY A 30 -1.06 5.29 -11.88
N THR A 31 -0.74 4.55 -10.81
CA THR A 31 -1.29 3.19 -10.63
C THR A 31 -2.81 3.17 -10.44
N PHE A 32 -3.43 4.32 -10.16
CA PHE A 32 -4.89 4.44 -10.02
C PHE A 32 -5.65 4.65 -11.34
N GLU A 33 -4.96 4.75 -12.49
CA GLU A 33 -5.65 4.96 -13.77
C GLU A 33 -6.58 3.81 -14.15
N GLU A 34 -6.27 2.59 -13.73
CA GLU A 34 -7.13 1.43 -13.98
C GLU A 34 -8.46 1.50 -13.21
N PHE A 35 -8.55 2.31 -12.15
CA PHE A 35 -9.75 2.51 -11.33
C PHE A 35 -10.52 3.79 -11.74
N LYS A 36 -10.24 4.35 -12.94
CA LYS A 36 -10.85 5.62 -13.42
C LYS A 36 -12.39 5.62 -13.33
N SER A 37 -13.01 4.48 -13.61
CA SER A 37 -14.46 4.30 -13.59
C SER A 37 -15.04 3.92 -12.22
N ASP A 38 -14.20 3.64 -11.23
CA ASP A 38 -14.62 3.13 -9.91
C ASP A 38 -14.58 4.21 -8.83
N ASP A 39 -15.59 4.26 -7.97
CA ASP A 39 -15.47 4.97 -6.69
C ASP A 39 -14.50 4.24 -5.78
N ILE A 40 -13.57 4.96 -5.15
CA ILE A 40 -12.55 4.37 -4.27
C ILE A 40 -12.93 4.63 -2.82
N ASP A 41 -12.98 3.56 -2.03
CA ASP A 41 -13.14 3.60 -0.57
C ASP A 41 -11.84 3.16 0.11
N ILE A 42 -11.31 3.98 1.01
CA ILE A 42 -10.04 3.70 1.69
C ILE A 42 -10.34 3.03 3.03
N ILE A 43 -10.12 1.72 3.09
CA ILE A 43 -10.34 0.91 4.30
C ILE A 43 -9.31 1.22 5.38
N GLY A 44 -8.08 1.53 4.97
CA GLY A 44 -7.02 1.88 5.91
C GLY A 44 -5.69 2.20 5.24
N MET A 45 -4.85 2.89 6.01
CA MET A 45 -3.45 3.12 5.66
C MET A 45 -2.59 2.78 6.87
N ILE A 46 -1.70 1.82 6.68
CA ILE A 46 -0.84 1.27 7.72
C ILE A 46 0.64 1.40 7.35
N THR A 47 1.50 1.18 8.32
CA THR A 47 2.94 1.00 8.06
C THR A 47 3.29 -0.48 7.96
N CYS A 48 4.45 -0.80 7.42
CA CYS A 48 4.99 -2.16 7.48
C CYS A 48 5.44 -2.57 8.90
N GLY A 49 5.46 -1.64 9.86
CA GLY A 49 5.96 -1.83 11.23
C GLY A 49 7.47 -1.93 11.39
N GLY A 50 8.23 -1.60 10.33
CA GLY A 50 9.70 -1.60 10.36
C GLY A 50 10.30 -2.90 9.80
N CYS A 51 11.54 -2.82 9.32
CA CYS A 51 12.19 -3.93 8.63
C CYS A 51 12.30 -5.18 9.54
N PRO A 52 11.89 -6.38 9.08
CA PRO A 52 11.60 -6.77 7.69
C PRO A 52 10.12 -6.60 7.23
N GLY A 53 9.25 -6.01 8.04
CA GLY A 53 7.88 -5.64 7.63
C GLY A 53 6.77 -6.60 8.07
N ARG A 54 7.04 -7.51 9.02
CA ARG A 54 6.12 -8.58 9.43
C ARG A 54 4.83 -8.09 10.08
N ASP A 55 4.86 -6.93 10.73
CA ASP A 55 3.68 -6.37 11.42
C ASP A 55 2.58 -5.93 10.43
N ALA A 56 2.94 -5.72 9.16
CA ALA A 56 1.99 -5.42 8.11
C ALA A 56 0.98 -6.57 7.92
N ILE A 57 1.40 -7.83 8.07
CA ILE A 57 0.58 -9.01 7.79
C ILE A 57 -0.70 -9.00 8.64
N ARG A 58 -0.59 -8.78 9.96
CA ARG A 58 -1.75 -8.74 10.86
C ARG A 58 -2.68 -7.58 10.54
N GLN A 59 -2.12 -6.42 10.23
CA GLN A 59 -2.91 -5.24 9.92
C GLN A 59 -3.59 -5.32 8.54
N VAL A 60 -2.95 -5.97 7.57
CA VAL A 60 -3.55 -6.29 6.27
C VAL A 60 -4.68 -7.28 6.45
N GLN A 61 -4.52 -8.33 7.26
CA GLN A 61 -5.61 -9.25 7.60
C GLN A 61 -6.84 -8.49 8.12
N GLU A 62 -6.65 -7.52 9.01
CA GLU A 62 -7.74 -6.68 9.50
C GLU A 62 -8.39 -5.84 8.40
N MET A 63 -7.62 -5.27 7.47
CA MET A 63 -8.17 -4.56 6.31
C MET A 63 -8.97 -5.50 5.41
N VAL A 64 -8.47 -6.71 5.14
CA VAL A 64 -9.16 -7.73 4.33
C VAL A 64 -10.46 -8.18 5.02
N ASN A 65 -10.43 -8.43 6.33
CA ASN A 65 -11.63 -8.76 7.13
C ASN A 65 -12.68 -7.63 7.09
N ARG A 66 -12.24 -6.39 6.91
CA ARG A 66 -13.11 -5.20 6.75
C ARG A 66 -13.51 -4.93 5.29
N GLY A 67 -13.10 -5.80 4.37
CA GLY A 67 -13.52 -5.79 2.98
C GLY A 67 -12.56 -5.09 2.02
N ALA A 68 -11.29 -4.90 2.36
CA ALA A 68 -10.29 -4.45 1.39
C ALA A 68 -10.10 -5.51 0.29
N GLU A 69 -10.28 -5.10 -0.97
CA GLU A 69 -10.17 -5.95 -2.17
C GLU A 69 -8.78 -5.83 -2.80
N VAL A 70 -8.16 -4.66 -2.66
CA VAL A 70 -6.85 -4.34 -3.25
C VAL A 70 -5.94 -3.72 -2.20
N ILE A 71 -4.72 -4.23 -2.08
CA ILE A 71 -3.68 -3.68 -1.22
C ILE A 71 -2.61 -3.00 -2.08
N PHE A 72 -2.37 -1.72 -1.82
CA PHE A 72 -1.31 -0.95 -2.45
C PHE A 72 -0.06 -0.92 -1.57
N MET A 73 1.06 -1.37 -2.12
CA MET A 73 2.37 -1.18 -1.53
C MET A 73 2.88 0.20 -1.95
N CYS A 74 2.82 1.20 -1.08
CA CYS A 74 3.11 2.59 -1.41
C CYS A 74 4.50 2.79 -2.02
N THR A 75 4.66 3.85 -2.84
CA THR A 75 5.90 4.17 -3.56
C THR A 75 7.15 4.18 -2.67
N CYS A 76 7.04 4.58 -1.40
CA CYS A 76 8.18 4.58 -0.46
C CYS A 76 8.76 3.19 -0.16
N LEU A 77 8.06 2.10 -0.46
CA LEU A 77 8.59 0.73 -0.39
C LEU A 77 9.30 0.31 -1.69
N ILE A 78 8.88 0.86 -2.82
CA ILE A 78 9.31 0.41 -4.16
C ILE A 78 10.42 1.28 -4.73
N LYS A 79 10.27 2.60 -4.58
CA LYS A 79 11.18 3.61 -5.11
C LYS A 79 11.18 4.81 -4.16
N PRO A 80 11.80 4.69 -2.97
CA PRO A 80 11.86 5.79 -2.03
C PRO A 80 12.67 6.95 -2.63
N ILE A 81 12.01 8.09 -2.81
CA ILE A 81 12.62 9.35 -3.26
C ILE A 81 12.43 10.36 -2.12
N PRO A 82 13.47 11.08 -1.65
CA PRO A 82 14.85 11.11 -2.15
C PRO A 82 15.79 10.08 -1.48
N ASN A 83 15.26 9.12 -0.72
CA ASN A 83 16.05 8.28 0.19
C ASN A 83 16.23 6.83 -0.32
N PRO A 84 17.13 6.56 -1.27
CA PRO A 84 17.52 5.18 -1.61
C PRO A 84 18.20 4.50 -0.40
N PRO A 85 18.23 3.15 -0.35
CA PRO A 85 17.83 2.18 -1.39
C PRO A 85 16.34 1.74 -1.34
N LYS A 86 15.87 1.07 -2.41
CA LYS A 86 14.56 0.36 -2.43
C LYS A 86 14.48 -0.60 -1.23
N CYS A 87 13.28 -0.76 -0.66
CA CYS A 87 13.08 -1.74 0.40
C CYS A 87 13.37 -3.15 -0.12
N PRO A 88 14.30 -3.90 0.50
CA PRO A 88 14.66 -5.24 0.04
C PRO A 88 13.52 -6.26 0.27
N TYR A 89 12.59 -5.96 1.19
CA TYR A 89 11.50 -6.86 1.58
C TYR A 89 10.16 -6.57 0.89
N ALA A 90 10.09 -5.57 0.01
CA ALA A 90 8.80 -5.12 -0.54
C ALA A 90 8.10 -6.21 -1.38
N GLU A 91 8.84 -6.93 -2.21
CA GLU A 91 8.30 -8.02 -3.03
C GLU A 91 7.89 -9.21 -2.17
N GLU A 92 8.79 -9.67 -1.28
CA GLU A 92 8.52 -10.78 -0.36
C GLU A 92 7.28 -10.51 0.52
N LEU A 93 7.13 -9.28 1.02
CA LEU A 93 5.96 -8.90 1.79
C LEU A 93 4.68 -8.88 0.93
N ALA A 94 4.78 -8.40 -0.31
CA ALA A 94 3.65 -8.40 -1.24
C ALA A 94 3.19 -9.83 -1.59
N ASP A 95 4.14 -10.73 -1.84
CA ASP A 95 3.87 -12.15 -2.11
C ASP A 95 3.25 -12.83 -0.89
N ALA A 96 3.80 -12.60 0.31
CA ALA A 96 3.21 -13.12 1.54
C ALA A 96 1.77 -12.64 1.77
N ILE A 97 1.43 -11.40 1.39
CA ILE A 97 0.07 -10.87 1.46
C ILE A 97 -0.85 -11.57 0.44
N ARG A 98 -0.37 -11.73 -0.81
CA ARG A 98 -1.11 -12.43 -1.88
C ARG A 98 -1.42 -13.86 -1.46
N ASP A 99 -0.41 -14.59 -1.01
CA ASP A 99 -0.51 -16.02 -0.69
C ASP A 99 -1.39 -16.27 0.54
N LYS A 100 -1.28 -15.43 1.58
CA LYS A 100 -2.04 -15.62 2.82
C LYS A 100 -3.50 -15.22 2.71
N PHE A 101 -3.81 -14.18 1.94
CA PHE A 101 -5.13 -13.55 1.98
C PHE A 101 -5.89 -13.62 0.66
N GLY A 102 -5.26 -14.06 -0.44
CA GLY A 102 -5.91 -14.17 -1.74
C GLY A 102 -6.37 -12.83 -2.31
N VAL A 103 -5.74 -11.72 -1.88
CA VAL A 103 -6.11 -10.35 -2.30
C VAL A 103 -5.18 -9.83 -3.39
N ARG A 104 -5.71 -8.92 -4.21
CA ARG A 104 -4.90 -8.25 -5.22
C ARG A 104 -3.89 -7.31 -4.55
N VAL A 105 -2.61 -7.42 -4.91
CA VAL A 105 -1.56 -6.52 -4.40
C VAL A 105 -0.89 -5.78 -5.55
N ILE A 106 -0.95 -4.44 -5.50
CA ILE A 106 -0.37 -3.54 -6.51
C ILE A 106 0.85 -2.83 -5.92
N MET A 107 1.92 -2.77 -6.70
CA MET A 107 3.17 -2.12 -6.32
C MET A 107 3.20 -0.67 -6.78
N GLY A 108 3.36 0.26 -5.84
CA GLY A 108 3.45 1.70 -6.07
C GLY A 108 2.09 2.41 -6.04
N THR A 109 2.12 3.70 -5.66
CA THR A 109 0.96 4.60 -5.75
C THR A 109 1.17 5.70 -6.80
N HIS A 110 2.36 6.29 -6.83
CA HIS A 110 2.77 7.38 -7.71
C HIS A 110 4.22 7.23 -8.16
#